data_AF-A0A9W9BMI2-F1
#
_entry.id   AF-A0A9W9BMI2-F1
#
_cell.length_a   1.000
_cell.length_b   1.000
_cell.length_c   1.000
_cell.angle_alpha   90.00
_cell.angle_beta   90.00
_cell.angle_gamma   90.00
#
_symmetry.space_group_name_H-M   'P 1'
#
loop_
_entity.id
_entity.type
_entity.pdbx_description
1 polymer ?
#
loop_
_entity_poly.entity_id
_entity_poly.type
_entity_poly.pdbx_seq_one_letter_code
_entity_poly.pdbx_strand_id
1 'polypeptide(L)'
;MRSTDYVAAAAVLFGSALAAPTTYPACIPQLDPNPEARAAAVSARRDGFIYGPSLTGEAAPFPNGTLGNARSKADYDAWSQDRAIIDELIALDVQSLQGAIQTNGGLNSWQDYERILYDGQLNNTNPRGIAPGIISNATQDLLFSMERLSEHPHAVRRVMADEPLPFPLDDVITSKIVGSGNTLESLQASNRLFIVDHSYQAKYDVATVVQRFPVACSAYFYIDPESGNFLPLAIRTNVDADLTYTPLDSANDWLLAKMMFNANDMFHAQMLHLVVSHDVTESVHQAALHTLSEKHPIMILLERLMVQAYSSRIVGEELCFNPGGHWDQLMVFNQFGCRQFVTDSWPVDGRYQSGYLENNLKARGLIDDNGKSVFNSFPFYDDAKRIRDNYHIFFTSFVNSYYKSEYDLSGDFEVHNWFNEASTMAKAQDFPQEKNLSKKVLIDVLTHFAYATSVSHHSVNGGAPIASGTLPFHIPAIYTAIPKEKGVKDLMPYLPDPATAVHYLGFMASFNRPFYGSDGRTLKDAFDATTVQSLNQDTKSASKVLLDSMQKLSQQIRSRAFDSQGLSQNMPFIYRTLDPAYIPFFCAV
;
A
#
# COMPACT_ATOMS: atom_id res chain seq x y z
N MET A 1 -19.36 -58.27 -13.33
CA MET A 1 -19.94 -57.34 -14.31
C MET A 1 -20.47 -56.17 -13.49
N ARG A 2 -19.74 -55.09 -13.19
CA ARG A 2 -19.11 -54.07 -14.06
C ARG A 2 -19.98 -53.74 -15.27
N SER A 3 -20.26 -52.51 -15.65
CA SER A 3 -20.18 -51.16 -15.07
C SER A 3 -20.50 -50.26 -16.26
N THR A 4 -21.46 -49.35 -16.19
CA THR A 4 -21.60 -48.19 -17.10
C THR A 4 -22.83 -47.45 -16.62
N ASP A 5 -22.66 -46.18 -16.19
CA ASP A 5 -23.66 -45.09 -16.18
C ASP A 5 -23.35 -43.98 -15.14
N TYR A 6 -22.06 -43.68 -14.87
CA TYR A 6 -21.67 -42.54 -14.02
C TYR A 6 -20.34 -41.89 -14.44
N VAL A 7 -20.13 -41.64 -15.74
CA VAL A 7 -18.88 -40.97 -16.22
C VAL A 7 -19.11 -39.63 -16.93
N ALA A 8 -20.35 -39.19 -17.16
CA ALA A 8 -20.59 -37.93 -17.90
C ALA A 8 -20.80 -36.68 -17.03
N ALA A 9 -20.95 -36.79 -15.70
CA ALA A 9 -21.33 -35.65 -14.84
C ALA A 9 -20.26 -35.19 -13.82
N ALA A 10 -19.10 -35.86 -13.76
CA ALA A 10 -18.08 -35.59 -12.73
C ALA A 10 -16.83 -34.82 -13.22
N ALA A 11 -16.72 -34.54 -14.53
CA ALA A 11 -15.56 -33.86 -15.10
C ALA A 11 -15.69 -32.32 -15.16
N VAL A 12 -16.78 -31.74 -14.66
CA VAL A 12 -17.05 -30.28 -14.68
C VAL A 12 -16.88 -29.63 -13.30
N LEU A 13 -16.64 -30.41 -12.24
CA LEU A 13 -16.63 -29.90 -10.85
C LEU A 13 -15.28 -29.95 -10.13
N PHE A 14 -14.20 -30.34 -10.80
CA PHE A 14 -12.84 -30.31 -10.23
C PHE A 14 -11.79 -29.78 -11.23
N GLY A 15 -12.20 -28.82 -12.07
CA GLY A 15 -11.25 -27.92 -12.70
C GLY A 15 -10.68 -27.01 -11.62
N SER A 16 -9.36 -27.02 -11.49
CA SER A 16 -8.57 -26.12 -10.65
C SER A 16 -9.23 -24.74 -10.47
N ALA A 17 -9.31 -24.26 -9.22
CA ALA A 17 -9.65 -22.87 -8.90
C ALA A 17 -8.58 -21.86 -9.36
N LEU A 18 -7.67 -22.30 -10.24
CA LEU A 18 -6.88 -21.50 -11.16
C LEU A 18 -7.47 -21.77 -12.54
N ALA A 19 -7.99 -20.74 -13.21
CA ALA A 19 -8.45 -20.83 -14.59
C ALA A 19 -7.39 -21.57 -15.41
N ALA A 20 -7.67 -22.82 -15.80
CA ALA A 20 -6.84 -23.51 -16.78
C ALA A 20 -6.79 -22.60 -18.03
N PRO A 21 -5.64 -22.47 -18.71
CA PRO A 21 -5.54 -21.58 -19.86
C PRO A 21 -6.66 -21.89 -20.85
N THR A 22 -7.61 -20.97 -20.97
CA THR A 22 -8.78 -21.15 -21.82
C THR A 22 -8.28 -21.32 -23.25
N THR A 23 -8.55 -22.49 -23.83
CA THR A 23 -8.18 -22.82 -25.22
C THR A 23 -9.00 -22.04 -26.25
N TYR A 24 -9.96 -21.23 -25.81
CA TYR A 24 -10.81 -20.39 -26.64
C TYR A 24 -10.28 -18.95 -26.71
N PRO A 25 -10.34 -18.29 -27.88
CA PRO A 25 -9.98 -16.89 -28.00
C PRO A 25 -10.89 -16.00 -27.15
N ALA A 26 -10.33 -14.99 -26.49
CA ALA A 26 -11.08 -14.06 -25.67
C ALA A 26 -12.06 -13.23 -26.52
N CYS A 27 -13.30 -13.08 -26.06
CA CYS A 27 -14.33 -12.34 -26.77
C CYS A 27 -15.36 -11.67 -25.84
N ILE A 28 -15.86 -10.53 -26.30
CA ILE A 28 -17.02 -9.84 -25.73
C ILE A 28 -18.31 -10.67 -26.01
N PRO A 29 -19.36 -10.59 -25.17
CA PRO A 29 -20.52 -11.47 -25.28
C PRO A 29 -21.25 -11.40 -26.63
N GLN A 30 -21.22 -10.27 -27.31
CA GLN A 30 -21.82 -10.05 -28.63
C GLN A 30 -21.16 -10.88 -29.73
N LEU A 31 -19.93 -11.36 -29.50
CA LEU A 31 -19.13 -12.13 -30.45
C LEU A 31 -18.94 -13.60 -30.01
N ASP A 32 -19.55 -14.03 -28.91
CA ASP A 32 -19.43 -15.42 -28.47
C ASP A 32 -20.33 -16.32 -29.35
N PRO A 33 -19.79 -17.37 -30.01
CA PRO A 33 -20.59 -18.28 -30.80
C PRO A 33 -21.55 -19.15 -29.97
N ASN A 34 -21.41 -19.18 -28.64
CA ASN A 34 -22.28 -19.92 -27.75
C ASN A 34 -22.71 -19.06 -26.53
N PRO A 35 -23.61 -18.07 -26.73
CA PRO A 35 -24.04 -17.15 -25.69
C PRO A 35 -24.82 -17.84 -24.56
N GLU A 36 -25.54 -18.92 -24.84
CA GLU A 36 -26.28 -19.70 -23.83
C GLU A 36 -25.32 -20.38 -22.85
N ALA A 37 -24.28 -21.07 -23.35
CA ALA A 37 -23.28 -21.69 -22.48
C ALA A 37 -22.47 -20.64 -21.71
N ARG A 38 -22.20 -19.48 -22.33
CA ARG A 38 -21.54 -18.34 -21.67
C ARG A 38 -22.37 -17.85 -20.48
N ALA A 39 -23.66 -17.58 -20.68
CA ALA A 39 -24.55 -17.14 -19.63
C ALA A 39 -24.74 -18.19 -18.52
N ALA A 40 -24.86 -19.47 -18.89
CA ALA A 40 -24.96 -20.57 -17.94
C ALA A 40 -23.70 -20.69 -17.05
N ALA A 41 -22.50 -20.52 -17.64
CA ALA A 41 -21.25 -20.54 -16.88
C ALA A 41 -21.16 -19.35 -15.91
N VAL A 42 -21.54 -18.14 -16.33
CA VAL A 42 -21.59 -16.97 -15.45
C VAL A 42 -22.59 -17.18 -14.30
N SER A 43 -23.78 -17.74 -14.58
CA SER A 43 -24.77 -18.05 -13.55
C SER A 43 -24.27 -19.08 -12.55
N ALA A 44 -23.68 -20.19 -13.03
CA ALA A 44 -23.13 -21.22 -12.16
C ALA A 44 -21.99 -20.66 -11.27
N ARG A 45 -21.16 -19.77 -11.82
CA ARG A 45 -20.10 -19.12 -11.04
C ARG A 45 -20.68 -18.17 -10.00
N ARG A 46 -21.69 -17.35 -10.35
CA ARG A 46 -22.41 -16.48 -9.40
C ARG A 46 -23.06 -17.27 -8.27
N ASP A 47 -23.65 -18.43 -8.54
CA ASP A 47 -24.27 -19.26 -7.49
C ASP A 47 -23.21 -19.87 -6.53
N GLY A 48 -22.00 -20.11 -7.03
CA GLY A 48 -20.90 -20.67 -6.25
C GLY A 48 -20.04 -19.64 -5.50
N PHE A 49 -20.03 -18.38 -5.94
CA PHE A 49 -19.37 -17.25 -5.27
C PHE A 49 -20.42 -16.43 -4.52
N ILE A 50 -20.39 -16.50 -3.19
CA ILE A 50 -21.31 -15.77 -2.33
C ILE A 50 -20.53 -14.66 -1.63
N TYR A 51 -21.10 -13.46 -1.53
CA TYR A 51 -20.56 -12.40 -0.70
C TYR A 51 -20.63 -12.81 0.78
N GLY A 52 -19.49 -13.15 1.35
CA GLY A 52 -19.32 -13.51 2.76
C GLY A 52 -19.09 -12.32 3.67
N PRO A 53 -18.94 -12.58 4.99
CA PRO A 53 -18.55 -11.54 5.94
C PRO A 53 -17.17 -10.98 5.59
N SER A 54 -16.93 -9.73 5.99
CA SER A 54 -15.62 -9.09 5.87
C SER A 54 -14.62 -9.70 6.87
N LEU A 55 -13.34 -9.67 6.54
CA LEU A 55 -12.21 -10.08 7.39
C LEU A 55 -11.36 -8.85 7.77
N THR A 56 -10.80 -8.82 8.97
CA THR A 56 -9.98 -7.71 9.49
C THR A 56 -10.75 -6.37 9.57
N GLY A 57 -12.00 -6.42 10.05
CA GLY A 57 -12.87 -5.24 10.19
C GLY A 57 -14.00 -5.23 9.16
N GLU A 58 -14.90 -4.26 9.24
CA GLU A 58 -16.07 -4.15 8.35
C GLU A 58 -15.75 -3.30 7.11
N ALA A 59 -15.29 -3.96 6.04
CA ALA A 59 -14.97 -3.33 4.76
C ALA A 59 -15.65 -4.07 3.58
N ALA A 60 -14.86 -4.51 2.58
CA ALA A 60 -15.35 -5.30 1.46
C ALA A 60 -15.80 -6.70 1.90
N PRO A 61 -16.87 -7.27 1.32
CA PRO A 61 -17.23 -8.67 1.54
C PRO A 61 -16.06 -9.59 1.14
N PHE A 62 -15.95 -10.76 1.75
CA PHE A 62 -14.94 -11.75 1.37
C PHE A 62 -15.58 -12.95 0.65
N PRO A 63 -14.92 -13.59 -0.34
CA PRO A 63 -15.54 -14.70 -1.07
C PRO A 63 -15.93 -15.87 -0.16
N ASN A 64 -17.14 -16.38 -0.36
CA ASN A 64 -17.70 -17.55 0.32
C ASN A 64 -18.50 -18.40 -0.69
N GLY A 65 -19.20 -19.44 -0.22
CA GLY A 65 -19.84 -20.43 -1.07
C GLY A 65 -18.85 -21.47 -1.59
N THR A 66 -19.33 -22.43 -2.38
CA THR A 66 -18.50 -23.56 -2.84
C THR A 66 -17.29 -23.11 -3.65
N LEU A 67 -17.47 -22.17 -4.58
CA LEU A 67 -16.40 -21.67 -5.43
C LEU A 67 -15.58 -20.58 -4.74
N GLY A 68 -16.21 -19.71 -3.94
CA GLY A 68 -15.48 -18.71 -3.15
C GLY A 68 -14.49 -19.35 -2.16
N ASN A 69 -14.93 -20.38 -1.43
CA ASN A 69 -14.06 -21.12 -0.51
C ASN A 69 -12.96 -21.91 -1.25
N ALA A 70 -13.26 -22.43 -2.44
CA ALA A 70 -12.26 -23.10 -3.26
C ALA A 70 -11.20 -22.12 -3.79
N ARG A 71 -11.61 -20.92 -4.19
CA ARG A 71 -10.71 -19.85 -4.66
C ARG A 71 -9.79 -19.38 -3.55
N SER A 72 -10.33 -18.98 -2.39
CA SER A 72 -9.50 -18.50 -1.29
C SER A 72 -8.53 -19.57 -0.78
N LYS A 73 -8.96 -20.84 -0.76
CA LYS A 73 -8.06 -21.97 -0.49
C LYS A 73 -6.93 -22.09 -1.52
N ALA A 74 -7.24 -22.00 -2.81
CA ALA A 74 -6.23 -22.13 -3.86
C ALA A 74 -5.21 -20.99 -3.84
N ASP A 75 -5.68 -19.75 -3.61
CA ASP A 75 -4.81 -18.58 -3.43
C ASP A 75 -3.91 -18.77 -2.21
N TYR A 76 -4.47 -19.23 -1.08
CA TYR A 76 -3.69 -19.55 0.12
C TYR A 76 -2.65 -20.65 -0.11
N ASP A 77 -3.01 -21.76 -0.77
CA ASP A 77 -2.09 -22.86 -1.08
C ASP A 77 -0.94 -22.37 -2.00
N ALA A 78 -1.21 -21.48 -2.95
CA ALA A 78 -0.19 -20.86 -3.79
C ALA A 78 0.72 -19.91 -2.99
N TRP A 79 0.12 -19.04 -2.17
CA TRP A 79 0.86 -18.11 -1.30
C TRP A 79 1.75 -18.85 -0.29
N SER A 80 1.28 -19.99 0.25
CA SER A 80 2.02 -20.77 1.23
C SER A 80 3.37 -21.30 0.72
N GLN A 81 3.49 -21.50 -0.61
CA GLN A 81 4.75 -21.88 -1.23
C GLN A 81 5.74 -20.71 -1.25
N ASP A 82 5.28 -19.51 -1.60
CA ASP A 82 6.10 -18.29 -1.49
C ASP A 82 6.47 -18.01 -0.03
N ARG A 83 5.55 -18.30 0.90
CA ARG A 83 5.78 -18.16 2.33
C ARG A 83 6.90 -19.06 2.84
N ALA A 84 6.92 -20.32 2.42
CA ALA A 84 7.99 -21.25 2.80
C ALA A 84 9.37 -20.74 2.35
N ILE A 85 9.48 -20.18 1.14
CA ILE A 85 10.73 -19.59 0.65
C ILE A 85 11.17 -18.42 1.53
N ILE A 86 10.30 -17.45 1.80
CA ILE A 86 10.69 -16.28 2.59
C ILE A 86 11.01 -16.64 4.05
N ASP A 87 10.33 -17.64 4.64
CA ASP A 87 10.61 -18.12 6.00
C ASP A 87 12.04 -18.70 6.13
N GLU A 88 12.49 -19.45 5.12
CA GLU A 88 13.87 -19.96 5.08
C GLU A 88 14.89 -18.81 5.03
N LEU A 89 14.61 -17.77 4.24
CA LEU A 89 15.49 -16.59 4.15
C LEU A 89 15.49 -15.79 5.46
N ILE A 90 14.32 -15.63 6.11
CA ILE A 90 14.20 -14.97 7.41
C ILE A 90 14.99 -15.73 8.47
N ALA A 91 14.91 -17.05 8.50
CA ALA A 91 15.65 -17.85 9.48
C ALA A 91 17.16 -17.63 9.38
N LEU A 92 17.71 -17.53 8.16
CA LEU A 92 19.11 -17.24 7.92
C LEU A 92 19.50 -15.83 8.41
N ASP A 93 18.69 -14.82 8.06
CA ASP A 93 18.96 -13.44 8.46
C ASP A 93 18.81 -13.23 9.98
N VAL A 94 17.80 -13.83 10.61
CA VAL A 94 17.60 -13.80 12.07
C VAL A 94 18.77 -14.45 12.79
N GLN A 95 19.27 -15.61 12.30
CA GLN A 95 20.44 -16.24 12.90
C GLN A 95 21.69 -15.34 12.79
N SER A 96 21.89 -14.70 11.63
CA SER A 96 23.01 -13.78 11.42
C SER A 96 22.93 -12.56 12.35
N LEU A 97 21.75 -11.95 12.44
CA LEU A 97 21.46 -10.82 13.32
C LEU A 97 21.71 -11.15 14.79
N GLN A 98 21.17 -12.28 15.26
CA GLN A 98 21.36 -12.72 16.65
C GLN A 98 22.85 -12.94 16.96
N GLY A 99 23.60 -13.55 16.04
CA GLY A 99 25.05 -13.73 16.19
C GLY A 99 25.82 -12.41 16.25
N ALA A 100 25.46 -11.44 15.41
CA ALA A 100 26.05 -10.10 15.40
C ALA A 100 25.78 -9.35 16.72
N ILE A 101 24.54 -9.36 17.19
CA ILE A 101 24.12 -8.78 18.48
C ILE A 101 24.88 -9.43 19.64
N GLN A 102 24.96 -10.77 19.66
CA GLN A 102 25.67 -11.49 20.71
C GLN A 102 27.17 -11.15 20.72
N THR A 103 27.79 -11.07 19.56
CA THR A 103 29.22 -10.70 19.42
C THR A 103 29.49 -9.28 19.91
N ASN A 104 28.53 -8.36 19.70
CA ASN A 104 28.59 -6.99 20.21
C ASN A 104 28.31 -6.88 21.73
N GLY A 105 27.84 -7.95 22.37
CA GLY A 105 27.41 -7.93 23.77
C GLY A 105 26.05 -7.28 23.99
N GLY A 106 25.17 -7.26 22.97
CA GLY A 106 23.86 -6.63 23.00
C GLY A 106 23.78 -5.36 22.15
N LEU A 107 22.66 -4.64 22.29
CA LEU A 107 22.46 -3.30 21.71
C LEU A 107 22.51 -2.30 22.86
N ASN A 108 23.69 -1.76 23.14
CA ASN A 108 23.98 -0.99 24.35
C ASN A 108 24.07 0.52 24.08
N SER A 109 24.06 0.92 22.81
CA SER A 109 24.13 2.31 22.35
C SER A 109 23.22 2.54 21.16
N TRP A 110 22.94 3.81 20.87
CA TRP A 110 22.18 4.22 19.70
C TRP A 110 22.82 3.71 18.40
N GLN A 111 24.15 3.82 18.31
CA GLN A 111 24.94 3.37 17.17
C GLN A 111 24.88 1.85 16.95
N ASP A 112 24.61 1.06 18.00
CA ASP A 112 24.44 -0.38 17.83
C ASP A 112 23.17 -0.68 17.01
N TYR A 113 22.08 0.06 17.22
CA TYR A 113 20.87 -0.10 16.39
C TYR A 113 21.13 0.30 14.94
N GLU A 114 21.89 1.37 14.70
CA GLU A 114 22.20 1.86 13.35
C GLU A 114 23.09 0.88 12.57
N ARG A 115 24.01 0.20 13.26
CA ARG A 115 25.06 -0.60 12.61
C ARG A 115 24.84 -2.09 12.73
N ILE A 116 24.65 -2.61 13.94
CA ILE A 116 24.60 -4.06 14.18
C ILE A 116 23.36 -4.69 13.54
N LEU A 117 22.27 -3.95 13.44
CA LEU A 117 21.03 -4.43 12.81
C LEU A 117 21.07 -4.41 11.28
N TYR A 118 22.02 -3.70 10.64
CA TYR A 118 21.95 -3.40 9.21
C TYR A 118 23.26 -3.60 8.43
N ASP A 119 24.43 -3.37 9.03
CA ASP A 119 25.74 -3.51 8.36
C ASP A 119 25.98 -4.99 7.98
N GLY A 120 25.79 -5.29 6.69
CA GLY A 120 25.93 -6.66 6.17
C GLY A 120 24.84 -7.62 6.64
N GLN A 121 23.72 -7.10 7.14
CA GLN A 121 22.57 -7.89 7.61
C GLN A 121 21.44 -7.89 6.57
N LEU A 122 20.44 -8.76 6.78
CA LEU A 122 19.22 -8.84 5.96
C LEU A 122 19.47 -9.10 4.46
N ASN A 123 20.64 -9.64 4.09
CA ASN A 123 21.03 -9.80 2.69
C ASN A 123 20.15 -10.80 1.94
N ASN A 124 19.52 -11.75 2.64
CA ASN A 124 18.68 -12.77 2.03
C ASN A 124 17.26 -12.23 1.78
N THR A 125 16.66 -11.62 2.79
CA THR A 125 15.29 -11.10 2.76
C THR A 125 15.16 -9.73 2.11
N ASN A 126 16.21 -8.90 2.17
CA ASN A 126 16.29 -7.59 1.54
C ASN A 126 17.61 -7.40 0.77
N PRO A 127 17.78 -8.09 -0.38
CA PRO A 127 19.02 -8.04 -1.16
C PRO A 127 19.32 -6.66 -1.78
N ARG A 128 18.36 -5.71 -1.77
CA ARG A 128 18.59 -4.32 -2.19
C ARG A 128 19.17 -3.45 -1.08
N GLY A 129 19.24 -3.99 0.14
CA GLY A 129 19.51 -3.28 1.37
C GLY A 129 18.42 -2.28 1.72
N ILE A 130 18.57 -1.66 2.89
CA ILE A 130 17.80 -0.48 3.28
C ILE A 130 17.99 0.66 2.27
N ALA A 131 17.07 1.61 2.24
CA ALA A 131 17.18 2.80 1.41
C ALA A 131 18.48 3.57 1.76
N PRO A 132 19.41 3.78 0.80
CA PRO A 132 20.63 4.52 1.08
C PRO A 132 20.33 5.90 1.66
N GLY A 133 20.99 6.25 2.77
CA GLY A 133 20.75 7.50 3.49
C GLY A 133 19.71 7.42 4.61
N ILE A 134 18.82 6.43 4.61
CA ILE A 134 17.68 6.40 5.56
C ILE A 134 18.13 6.35 7.02
N ILE A 135 19.20 5.60 7.33
CA ILE A 135 19.79 5.54 8.68
C ILE A 135 20.74 6.70 8.93
N SER A 136 21.71 6.92 8.02
CA SER A 136 22.79 7.89 8.25
C SER A 136 22.29 9.33 8.37
N ASN A 137 21.13 9.64 7.80
CA ASN A 137 20.55 10.99 7.77
C ASN A 137 19.24 11.09 8.55
N ALA A 138 18.83 10.05 9.28
CA ALA A 138 17.48 9.96 9.85
C ALA A 138 17.12 11.07 10.86
N THR A 139 18.13 11.68 11.49
CA THR A 139 17.94 12.80 12.42
C THR A 139 17.61 14.10 11.70
N GLN A 140 17.82 14.20 10.37
CA GLN A 140 17.54 15.40 9.59
C GLN A 140 16.04 15.63 9.43
N ASP A 141 15.62 16.88 9.61
CA ASP A 141 14.22 17.29 9.49
C ASP A 141 13.70 17.20 8.05
N LEU A 142 14.58 17.45 7.06
CA LEU A 142 14.25 17.27 5.66
C LEU A 142 13.95 15.80 5.32
N LEU A 143 14.66 14.84 5.93
CA LEU A 143 14.36 13.42 5.72
C LEU A 143 12.98 13.08 6.29
N PHE A 144 12.75 13.41 7.57
CA PHE A 144 11.48 13.13 8.25
C PHE A 144 10.25 13.69 7.53
N SER A 145 10.34 14.92 7.03
CA SER A 145 9.26 15.55 6.26
C SER A 145 9.11 14.95 4.86
N MET A 146 10.22 14.68 4.16
CA MET A 146 10.14 14.12 2.80
C MET A 146 9.64 12.69 2.74
N GLU A 147 9.71 11.91 3.83
CA GLU A 147 9.03 10.61 3.93
C GLU A 147 7.52 10.75 3.70
N ARG A 148 6.90 11.88 4.12
CA ARG A 148 5.48 12.15 3.91
C ARG A 148 5.13 12.40 2.42
N LEU A 149 6.14 12.57 1.57
CA LEU A 149 6.03 12.75 0.12
C LEU A 149 6.65 11.57 -0.66
N SER A 150 7.02 10.49 0.03
CA SER A 150 7.71 9.34 -0.57
C SER A 150 7.26 8.02 0.06
N GLU A 151 7.85 7.61 1.18
CA GLU A 151 7.61 6.32 1.84
C GLU A 151 6.19 6.22 2.43
N HIS A 152 5.68 7.30 3.02
CA HIS A 152 4.37 7.33 3.68
C HIS A 152 3.49 8.47 3.10
N PRO A 153 3.08 8.38 1.82
CA PRO A 153 2.57 9.52 1.06
C PRO A 153 1.06 9.76 1.22
N HIS A 154 0.37 8.99 2.06
CA HIS A 154 -1.10 8.94 2.07
C HIS A 154 -1.76 9.81 3.14
N ALA A 155 -1.04 10.18 4.20
CA ALA A 155 -1.62 10.89 5.34
C ALA A 155 -1.52 12.43 5.25
N VAL A 156 -0.49 12.96 4.58
CA VAL A 156 -0.26 14.41 4.51
C VAL A 156 -1.34 15.10 3.68
N ARG A 157 -1.83 16.24 4.16
CA ARG A 157 -2.72 17.14 3.44
C ARG A 157 -2.39 18.59 3.74
N ARG A 158 -2.75 19.48 2.82
CA ARG A 158 -2.68 20.93 3.06
C ARG A 158 -3.71 21.33 4.13
N VAL A 159 -3.35 22.30 4.95
CA VAL A 159 -4.31 22.98 5.83
C VAL A 159 -5.07 23.99 4.97
N MET A 160 -6.36 23.76 4.73
CA MET A 160 -7.16 24.58 3.83
C MET A 160 -7.48 25.94 4.45
N ALA A 161 -7.64 26.99 3.63
CA ALA A 161 -7.83 28.36 4.15
C ALA A 161 -9.15 28.57 4.92
N ASP A 162 -10.12 27.67 4.76
CA ASP A 162 -11.46 27.72 5.34
C ASP A 162 -11.64 26.78 6.55
N GLU A 163 -10.63 25.99 6.93
CA GLU A 163 -10.67 25.18 8.14
C GLU A 163 -9.94 25.86 9.32
N PRO A 164 -10.34 25.59 10.57
CA PRO A 164 -9.58 26.04 11.73
C PRO A 164 -8.19 25.38 11.76
N LEU A 165 -7.21 26.07 12.34
CA LEU A 165 -5.90 25.49 12.62
C LEU A 165 -6.06 24.25 13.53
N PRO A 166 -5.58 23.05 13.13
CA PRO A 166 -5.71 21.80 13.88
C PRO A 166 -5.31 21.87 15.37
N PHE A 167 -4.22 22.57 15.67
CA PHE A 167 -3.77 22.87 17.04
C PHE A 167 -2.98 24.19 17.10
N PRO A 168 -2.94 24.88 18.26
CA PRO A 168 -2.22 26.14 18.39
C PRO A 168 -0.71 25.94 18.44
N LEU A 169 0.04 26.87 17.85
CA LEU A 169 1.48 27.04 18.04
C LEU A 169 1.76 28.53 18.21
N ASP A 170 2.60 28.88 19.17
CA ASP A 170 2.92 30.28 19.47
C ASP A 170 3.58 30.98 18.27
N ASP A 171 3.16 32.22 17.99
CA ASP A 171 3.66 33.01 16.85
C ASP A 171 5.15 33.32 16.96
N VAL A 172 5.66 33.52 18.19
CA VAL A 172 7.09 33.78 18.42
C VAL A 172 7.90 32.52 18.11
N ILE A 173 7.39 31.35 18.48
CA ILE A 173 8.01 30.05 18.13
C ILE A 173 7.96 29.86 16.61
N THR A 174 6.81 30.06 15.98
CA THR A 174 6.64 29.91 14.52
C THR A 174 7.59 30.83 13.75
N SER A 175 7.65 32.12 14.12
CA SER A 175 8.56 33.09 13.51
C SER A 175 10.05 32.77 13.72
N LYS A 176 10.42 32.09 14.81
CA LYS A 176 11.81 31.66 15.02
C LYS A 176 12.22 30.49 14.13
N ILE A 177 11.29 29.60 13.81
CA ILE A 177 11.54 28.42 12.96
C ILE A 177 11.47 28.80 11.48
N VAL A 178 10.42 29.53 11.10
CA VAL A 178 10.06 29.80 9.69
C VAL A 178 10.63 31.13 9.19
N GLY A 179 10.98 32.03 10.09
CA GLY A 179 11.45 33.38 9.77
C GLY A 179 10.48 34.47 10.22
N SER A 180 11.04 35.66 10.48
CA SER A 180 10.32 36.80 11.08
C SER A 180 9.03 37.16 10.35
N GLY A 181 7.92 37.24 11.09
CA GLY A 181 6.61 37.64 10.58
C GLY A 181 5.75 36.49 10.05
N ASN A 182 6.24 35.25 10.12
CA ASN A 182 5.42 34.07 9.82
C ASN A 182 4.68 33.58 11.07
N THR A 183 3.39 33.30 10.90
CA THR A 183 2.50 32.63 11.85
C THR A 183 1.86 31.41 11.20
N LEU A 184 1.14 30.59 11.96
CA LEU A 184 0.37 29.49 11.38
C LEU A 184 -0.67 30.02 10.38
N GLU A 185 -1.37 31.10 10.72
CA GLU A 185 -2.37 31.74 9.87
C GLU A 185 -1.75 32.29 8.59
N SER A 186 -0.57 32.92 8.64
CA SER A 186 0.08 33.42 7.43
C SER A 186 0.53 32.29 6.51
N LEU A 187 1.00 31.16 7.07
CA LEU A 187 1.37 29.97 6.30
C LEU A 187 0.15 29.29 5.69
N GLN A 188 -0.95 29.18 6.44
CA GLN A 188 -2.23 28.67 5.94
C GLN A 188 -2.76 29.56 4.81
N ALA A 189 -2.83 30.89 5.02
CA ALA A 189 -3.33 31.85 4.03
C ALA A 189 -2.49 31.88 2.74
N SER A 190 -1.20 31.53 2.82
CA SER A 190 -0.30 31.41 1.67
C SER A 190 -0.24 30.01 1.08
N ASN A 191 -1.10 29.08 1.51
CA ASN A 191 -1.14 27.68 1.06
C ASN A 191 0.17 26.90 1.33
N ARG A 192 0.89 27.27 2.39
CA ARG A 192 2.18 26.69 2.78
C ARG A 192 2.13 25.84 4.03
N LEU A 193 1.00 25.75 4.74
CA LEU A 193 0.83 24.92 5.93
C LEU A 193 0.21 23.56 5.58
N PHE A 194 0.75 22.49 6.13
CA PHE A 194 0.32 21.11 5.92
C PHE A 194 0.21 20.39 7.27
N ILE A 195 -0.61 19.34 7.31
CA ILE A 195 -0.88 18.55 8.50
C ILE A 195 -0.85 17.06 8.18
N VAL A 196 -0.33 16.28 9.12
CA VAL A 196 -0.68 14.86 9.28
C VAL A 196 -1.32 14.72 10.66
N ASP A 197 -2.52 14.16 10.73
CA ASP A 197 -3.28 14.05 11.98
C ASP A 197 -3.59 12.59 12.33
N HIS A 198 -2.84 12.05 13.29
CA HIS A 198 -3.07 10.71 13.86
C HIS A 198 -3.75 10.75 15.22
N SER A 199 -4.36 11.88 15.61
CA SER A 199 -5.07 12.02 16.89
C SER A 199 -6.23 11.04 17.05
N TYR A 200 -6.82 10.59 15.94
CA TYR A 200 -7.86 9.56 15.93
C TYR A 200 -7.38 8.24 16.55
N GLN A 201 -6.08 7.99 16.63
CA GLN A 201 -5.52 6.77 17.21
C GLN A 201 -5.63 6.73 18.74
N ALA A 202 -5.88 7.87 19.40
CA ALA A 202 -6.10 7.93 20.85
C ALA A 202 -7.32 7.12 21.34
N LYS A 203 -8.24 6.76 20.43
CA LYS A 203 -9.41 5.92 20.74
C LYS A 203 -9.13 4.42 20.68
N TYR A 204 -7.96 4.01 20.20
CA TYR A 204 -7.62 2.59 20.03
C TYR A 204 -6.89 2.05 21.25
N ASP A 205 -7.20 0.79 21.56
CA ASP A 205 -6.58 0.09 22.67
C ASP A 205 -5.13 -0.29 22.34
N VAL A 206 -4.26 -0.07 23.33
CA VAL A 206 -2.85 -0.45 23.27
C VAL A 206 -2.71 -1.96 23.44
N ALA A 207 -1.74 -2.57 22.73
CA ALA A 207 -1.43 -3.98 22.90
C ALA A 207 -0.88 -4.26 24.31
N THR A 208 -1.39 -5.32 24.95
CA THR A 208 -1.03 -5.68 26.34
C THR A 208 -0.06 -6.87 26.44
N VAL A 209 0.25 -7.52 25.31
CA VAL A 209 1.13 -8.72 25.27
C VAL A 209 2.54 -8.36 25.70
N VAL A 210 3.02 -7.21 25.25
CA VAL A 210 4.25 -6.59 25.73
C VAL A 210 3.91 -5.16 26.10
N GLN A 211 4.41 -4.66 27.24
CA GLN A 211 4.09 -3.31 27.69
C GLN A 211 4.54 -2.28 26.64
N ARG A 212 3.59 -1.45 26.18
CA ARG A 212 3.77 -0.33 25.27
C ARG A 212 3.06 0.90 25.82
N PHE A 213 3.39 2.07 25.29
CA PHE A 213 2.79 3.33 25.70
C PHE A 213 2.05 3.98 24.52
N PRO A 214 0.84 4.54 24.77
CA PRO A 214 0.03 5.15 23.73
C PRO A 214 0.71 6.40 23.16
N VAL A 215 0.51 6.62 21.87
CA VAL A 215 0.90 7.83 21.13
C VAL A 215 -0.21 8.13 20.13
N ALA A 216 -0.49 9.39 19.81
CA ALA A 216 -1.53 9.75 18.83
C ALA A 216 -1.22 11.09 18.15
N CYS A 217 -0.03 11.22 17.57
CA CYS A 217 0.54 12.51 17.23
C CYS A 217 -0.20 13.24 16.08
N SER A 218 -0.30 14.56 16.17
CA SER A 218 -0.58 15.43 15.02
C SER A 218 0.66 16.27 14.72
N ALA A 219 1.02 16.43 13.46
CA ALA A 219 2.23 17.14 13.07
C ALA A 219 1.97 18.18 11.97
N TYR A 220 2.42 19.41 12.22
CA TYR A 220 2.50 20.45 11.20
C TYR A 220 3.77 20.33 10.38
N PHE A 221 3.63 20.57 9.10
CA PHE A 221 4.70 20.75 8.14
C PHE A 221 4.45 22.02 7.34
N TYR A 222 5.49 22.56 6.73
CA TYR A 222 5.36 23.77 5.91
C TYR A 222 6.30 23.75 4.71
N ILE A 223 5.93 24.50 3.66
CA ILE A 223 6.86 24.84 2.58
C ILE A 223 7.57 26.13 2.97
N ASP A 224 8.85 26.01 3.28
CA ASP A 224 9.71 27.10 3.68
C ASP A 224 9.73 28.22 2.63
N PRO A 225 9.43 29.49 2.99
CA PRO A 225 9.39 30.58 2.03
C PRO A 225 10.74 30.89 1.38
N GLU A 226 11.85 30.62 2.06
CA GLU A 226 13.20 30.93 1.59
C GLU A 226 13.78 29.83 0.70
N SER A 227 13.82 28.59 1.20
CA SER A 227 14.40 27.44 0.50
C SER A 227 13.42 26.72 -0.43
N GLY A 228 12.10 26.87 -0.21
CA GLY A 228 11.07 26.08 -0.88
C GLY A 228 11.03 24.60 -0.46
N ASN A 229 11.79 24.22 0.57
CA ASN A 229 11.77 22.86 1.11
C ASN A 229 10.48 22.60 1.91
N PHE A 230 10.01 21.36 1.85
CA PHE A 230 8.99 20.86 2.75
C PHE A 230 9.66 20.44 4.06
N LEU A 231 9.29 21.03 5.19
CA LEU A 231 9.96 20.87 6.50
C LEU A 231 8.92 20.66 7.63
N PRO A 232 9.28 19.94 8.71
CA PRO A 232 8.44 19.82 9.89
C PRO A 232 8.45 21.12 10.71
N LEU A 233 7.32 21.46 11.32
CA LEU A 233 7.15 22.66 12.14
C LEU A 233 6.91 22.32 13.62
N ALA A 234 5.96 21.42 13.89
CA ALA A 234 5.61 21.02 15.24
C ALA A 234 4.96 19.64 15.29
N ILE A 235 5.10 18.93 16.41
CA ILE A 235 4.46 17.63 16.68
C ILE A 235 3.78 17.72 18.06
N ARG A 236 2.46 17.51 18.10
CA ARG A 236 1.67 17.42 19.33
C ARG A 236 1.31 15.98 19.62
N THR A 237 1.44 15.51 20.87
CA THR A 237 1.25 14.10 21.21
C THR A 237 -0.22 13.66 21.28
N ASN A 238 -1.15 14.56 21.66
CA ASN A 238 -2.57 14.28 21.90
C ASN A 238 -2.86 13.19 22.95
N VAL A 239 -1.88 12.89 23.80
CA VAL A 239 -1.97 11.91 24.88
C VAL A 239 -1.25 12.43 26.13
N ASP A 240 -1.68 11.97 27.31
CA ASP A 240 -1.15 12.33 28.62
C ASP A 240 -1.01 13.85 28.84
N ALA A 241 0.23 14.36 28.96
CA ALA A 241 0.51 15.78 29.17
C ALA A 241 0.30 16.64 27.92
N ASP A 242 0.01 16.01 26.78
CA ASP A 242 -0.32 16.65 25.50
C ASP A 242 0.71 17.71 25.08
N LEU A 243 1.98 17.29 25.10
CA LEU A 243 3.11 18.16 24.82
C LEU A 243 3.19 18.46 23.32
N THR A 244 3.54 19.71 23.00
CA THR A 244 3.89 20.14 21.63
C THR A 244 5.39 20.37 21.53
N TYR A 245 6.03 19.63 20.63
CA TYR A 245 7.45 19.68 20.34
C TYR A 245 7.72 20.40 19.02
N THR A 246 8.90 21.02 18.91
CA THR A 246 9.36 21.77 17.74
C THR A 246 10.86 21.53 17.51
N PRO A 247 11.40 21.88 16.32
CA PRO A 247 12.84 21.86 16.07
C PRO A 247 13.69 22.73 17.01
N LEU A 248 13.09 23.64 17.80
CA LEU A 248 13.79 24.46 18.79
C LEU A 248 13.97 23.77 20.15
N ASP A 249 13.28 22.65 20.38
CA ASP A 249 13.45 21.86 21.59
C ASP A 249 14.82 21.16 21.60
N SER A 250 15.15 20.49 22.71
CA SER A 250 16.41 19.74 22.77
C SER A 250 16.44 18.66 21.69
N ALA A 251 17.63 18.32 21.19
CA ALA A 251 17.79 17.34 20.12
C ALA A 251 17.08 16.01 20.41
N ASN A 252 17.12 15.55 21.68
CA ASN A 252 16.45 14.33 22.10
C ASN A 252 14.92 14.49 22.20
N ASP A 253 14.43 15.62 22.73
CA ASP A 253 12.99 15.87 22.79
C ASP A 253 12.38 15.89 21.37
N TRP A 254 13.04 16.59 20.45
CA TRP A 254 12.59 16.67 19.07
C TRP A 254 12.70 15.32 18.34
N LEU A 255 13.79 14.59 18.53
CA LEU A 255 13.96 13.26 17.93
C LEU A 255 12.93 12.27 18.48
N LEU A 256 12.64 12.29 19.79
CA LEU A 256 11.58 11.46 20.38
C LEU A 256 10.21 11.80 19.80
N ALA A 257 9.91 13.09 19.60
CA ALA A 257 8.65 13.50 18.98
C ALA A 257 8.50 12.93 17.56
N LYS A 258 9.57 12.96 16.75
CA LYS A 258 9.60 12.34 15.43
C LYS A 258 9.44 10.82 15.49
N MET A 259 10.07 10.14 16.46
CA MET A 259 9.91 8.70 16.68
C MET A 259 8.47 8.31 17.08
N MET A 260 7.84 9.08 17.99
CA MET A 260 6.43 8.89 18.36
C MET A 260 5.50 9.07 17.15
N PHE A 261 5.73 10.12 16.36
CA PHE A 261 4.99 10.34 15.13
C PHE A 261 5.19 9.19 14.12
N ASN A 262 6.42 8.71 13.93
CA ASN A 262 6.70 7.59 13.03
C ASN A 262 6.01 6.29 13.46
N ALA A 263 5.85 6.04 14.77
CA ALA A 263 5.06 4.91 15.27
C ALA A 263 3.58 5.02 14.87
N ASN A 264 2.99 6.21 15.03
CA ASN A 264 1.61 6.47 14.61
C ASN A 264 1.44 6.35 13.09
N ASP A 265 2.41 6.86 12.35
CA ASP A 265 2.33 6.90 10.90
C ASP A 265 2.57 5.53 10.27
N MET A 266 3.45 4.70 10.86
CA MET A 266 3.59 3.29 10.51
C MET A 266 2.26 2.54 10.71
N PHE A 267 1.59 2.72 11.86
CA PHE A 267 0.26 2.14 12.08
C PHE A 267 -0.72 2.57 10.98
N HIS A 268 -0.80 3.87 10.70
CA HIS A 268 -1.69 4.40 9.66
C HIS A 268 -1.40 3.78 8.30
N ALA A 269 -0.15 3.80 7.84
CA ALA A 269 0.24 3.28 6.54
C ALA A 269 -0.07 1.79 6.40
N GLN A 270 0.25 1.00 7.44
CA GLN A 270 -0.03 -0.45 7.44
C GLN A 270 -1.52 -0.77 7.57
N MET A 271 -2.36 0.06 8.18
CA MET A 271 -3.81 -0.23 8.22
C MET A 271 -4.55 0.31 7.00
N LEU A 272 -4.14 1.46 6.48
CA LEU A 272 -4.74 2.07 5.30
C LEU A 272 -4.55 1.21 4.05
N HIS A 273 -3.40 0.55 3.88
CA HIS A 273 -3.17 -0.25 2.68
C HIS A 273 -4.19 -1.39 2.52
N LEU A 274 -4.71 -1.97 3.62
CA LEU A 274 -5.79 -2.96 3.56
C LEU A 274 -7.00 -2.38 2.83
N VAL A 275 -7.41 -1.16 3.22
CA VAL A 275 -8.56 -0.45 2.67
C VAL A 275 -8.34 -0.05 1.21
N VAL A 276 -7.24 0.64 0.91
CA VAL A 276 -7.03 1.29 -0.41
C VAL A 276 -6.42 0.37 -1.48
N SER A 277 -6.09 -0.87 -1.11
CA SER A 277 -5.64 -1.90 -2.05
C SER A 277 -6.50 -3.16 -1.95
N HIS A 278 -6.29 -4.01 -0.96
CA HIS A 278 -6.97 -5.30 -0.79
C HIS A 278 -8.49 -5.19 -0.85
N ASP A 279 -9.12 -4.44 0.05
CA ASP A 279 -10.59 -4.37 0.14
C ASP A 279 -11.22 -3.77 -1.13
N VAL A 280 -10.64 -2.68 -1.65
CA VAL A 280 -11.11 -2.04 -2.89
C VAL A 280 -11.04 -2.98 -4.08
N THR A 281 -9.94 -3.70 -4.28
CA THR A 281 -9.76 -4.57 -5.45
C THR A 281 -10.55 -5.87 -5.32
N GLU A 282 -10.62 -6.46 -4.12
CA GLU A 282 -11.43 -7.65 -3.83
C GLU A 282 -12.93 -7.40 -4.05
N SER A 283 -13.45 -6.24 -3.63
CA SER A 283 -14.84 -5.84 -3.85
C SER A 283 -15.17 -5.78 -5.34
N VAL A 284 -14.37 -5.03 -6.10
CA VAL A 284 -14.59 -4.82 -7.54
C VAL A 284 -14.37 -6.10 -8.34
N HIS A 285 -13.44 -6.96 -7.93
CA HIS A 285 -13.20 -8.25 -8.56
C HIS A 285 -14.32 -9.26 -8.28
N GLN A 286 -14.86 -9.33 -7.06
CA GLN A 286 -16.01 -10.20 -6.78
C GLN A 286 -17.23 -9.83 -7.62
N ALA A 287 -17.49 -8.53 -7.83
CA ALA A 287 -18.50 -8.11 -8.78
C ALA A 287 -18.24 -8.65 -10.20
N ALA A 288 -16.99 -8.65 -10.67
CA ALA A 288 -16.63 -9.22 -11.98
C ALA A 288 -16.83 -10.75 -12.02
N LEU A 289 -16.48 -11.46 -10.94
CA LEU A 289 -16.74 -12.90 -10.78
C LEU A 289 -18.25 -13.22 -10.86
N HIS A 290 -19.13 -12.28 -10.57
CA HIS A 290 -20.58 -12.50 -10.65
C HIS A 290 -21.17 -12.21 -12.05
N THR A 291 -20.44 -11.51 -12.91
CA THR A 291 -21.05 -10.88 -14.11
C THR A 291 -20.29 -11.07 -15.41
N LEU A 292 -18.95 -11.20 -15.39
CA LEU A 292 -18.12 -11.28 -16.60
C LEU A 292 -17.71 -12.72 -16.91
N SER A 293 -18.01 -13.26 -18.09
CA SER A 293 -17.52 -14.60 -18.47
C SER A 293 -16.00 -14.75 -18.32
N GLU A 294 -15.50 -15.95 -18.03
CA GLU A 294 -14.05 -16.24 -18.04
C GLU A 294 -13.40 -15.98 -19.42
N LYS A 295 -14.21 -16.01 -20.50
CA LYS A 295 -13.76 -15.64 -21.85
C LYS A 295 -13.71 -14.14 -22.08
N HIS A 296 -14.28 -13.34 -21.17
CA HIS A 296 -14.35 -11.90 -21.31
C HIS A 296 -12.94 -11.30 -21.21
N PRO A 297 -12.49 -10.46 -22.17
CA PRO A 297 -11.14 -9.88 -22.16
C PRO A 297 -10.78 -9.14 -20.86
N ILE A 298 -11.74 -8.41 -20.28
CA ILE A 298 -11.57 -7.75 -18.98
C ILE A 298 -11.32 -8.76 -17.86
N MET A 299 -12.10 -9.84 -17.80
CA MET A 299 -11.96 -10.86 -16.75
C MET A 299 -10.57 -11.49 -16.75
N ILE A 300 -10.01 -11.76 -17.93
CA ILE A 300 -8.65 -12.29 -18.09
C ILE A 300 -7.59 -11.36 -17.47
N LEU A 301 -7.73 -10.04 -17.68
CA LEU A 301 -6.80 -9.05 -17.11
C LEU A 301 -7.00 -8.86 -15.61
N LEU A 302 -8.24 -8.89 -15.12
CA LEU A 302 -8.52 -8.78 -13.69
C LEU A 302 -8.01 -10.00 -12.91
N GLU A 303 -8.23 -11.22 -13.41
CA GLU A 303 -7.69 -12.44 -12.80
C GLU A 303 -6.16 -12.42 -12.73
N ARG A 304 -5.50 -11.88 -13.76
CA ARG A 304 -4.05 -11.68 -13.71
C ARG A 304 -3.64 -10.74 -12.58
N LEU A 305 -4.35 -9.64 -12.36
CA LEU A 305 -4.02 -8.67 -11.31
C LEU A 305 -4.41 -9.16 -9.91
N MET A 306 -5.27 -10.19 -9.82
CA MET A 306 -5.77 -10.80 -8.58
C MET A 306 -5.14 -12.16 -8.27
N VAL A 307 -3.97 -12.46 -8.83
CA VAL A 307 -3.18 -13.64 -8.46
C VAL A 307 -2.93 -13.61 -6.95
N GLN A 308 -3.28 -14.69 -6.25
CA GLN A 308 -3.14 -14.85 -4.79
C GLN A 308 -3.92 -13.84 -3.92
N ALA A 309 -4.68 -12.90 -4.48
CA ALA A 309 -5.24 -11.78 -3.71
C ALA A 309 -6.09 -12.25 -2.51
N TYR A 310 -6.87 -13.33 -2.66
CA TYR A 310 -7.72 -13.84 -1.58
C TYR A 310 -6.98 -14.66 -0.52
N SER A 311 -5.64 -14.74 -0.55
CA SER A 311 -4.87 -15.28 0.58
C SER A 311 -4.65 -14.23 1.68
N SER A 312 -4.42 -12.96 1.31
CA SER A 312 -3.86 -11.96 2.23
C SER A 312 -4.71 -11.70 3.46
N ARG A 313 -6.04 -11.58 3.32
CA ARG A 313 -6.92 -11.36 4.48
C ARG A 313 -7.08 -12.57 5.39
N ILE A 314 -6.97 -13.79 4.85
CA ILE A 314 -6.92 -15.04 5.66
C ILE A 314 -5.61 -15.06 6.45
N VAL A 315 -4.48 -14.83 5.77
CA VAL A 315 -3.16 -14.76 6.40
C VAL A 315 -3.10 -13.67 7.46
N GLY A 316 -3.73 -12.52 7.19
CA GLY A 316 -3.88 -11.42 8.14
C GLY A 316 -4.59 -11.87 9.43
N GLU A 317 -5.70 -12.60 9.31
CA GLU A 317 -6.42 -13.17 10.46
C GLU A 317 -5.61 -14.23 11.22
N GLU A 318 -4.77 -15.01 10.54
CA GLU A 318 -4.04 -16.13 11.15
C GLU A 318 -2.71 -15.75 11.80
N LEU A 319 -1.98 -14.79 11.22
CA LEU A 319 -0.58 -14.52 11.56
C LEU A 319 -0.32 -13.10 12.09
N CYS A 320 -1.06 -12.13 11.56
CA CYS A 320 -0.86 -10.72 11.91
C CYS A 320 -1.78 -10.33 13.06
N PHE A 321 -3.08 -10.44 12.84
CA PHE A 321 -4.12 -9.84 13.66
C PHE A 321 -4.91 -10.87 14.48
N ASN A 322 -4.39 -12.08 14.64
CA ASN A 322 -4.87 -13.04 15.62
C ASN A 322 -4.57 -12.53 17.05
N PRO A 323 -5.40 -12.87 18.06
CA PRO A 323 -5.15 -12.47 19.44
C PRO A 323 -3.77 -12.93 19.92
N GLY A 324 -2.92 -11.99 20.31
CA GLY A 324 -1.55 -12.26 20.75
C GLY A 324 -0.55 -12.58 19.62
N GLY A 325 -0.94 -12.36 18.36
CA GLY A 325 -0.11 -12.58 17.17
C GLY A 325 1.05 -11.59 17.02
N HIS A 326 1.66 -11.58 15.83
CA HIS A 326 2.82 -10.71 15.57
C HIS A 326 2.52 -9.23 15.73
N TRP A 327 1.31 -8.79 15.35
CA TRP A 327 0.92 -7.39 15.51
C TRP A 327 0.86 -6.96 16.97
N ASP A 328 0.14 -7.72 17.81
CA ASP A 328 0.01 -7.44 19.26
C ASP A 328 1.36 -7.52 20.00
N GLN A 329 2.34 -8.24 19.47
CA GLN A 329 3.68 -8.33 20.05
C GLN A 329 4.58 -7.14 19.69
N LEU A 330 4.37 -6.52 18.54
CA LEU A 330 5.32 -5.57 17.95
C LEU A 330 4.79 -4.13 17.87
N MET A 331 3.51 -3.93 17.55
CA MET A 331 2.93 -2.62 17.28
C MET A 331 2.29 -1.99 18.53
N VAL A 332 2.10 -0.67 18.52
CA VAL A 332 1.52 0.06 19.67
C VAL A 332 0.05 -0.28 19.92
N PHE A 333 -0.78 -0.32 18.87
CA PHE A 333 -2.21 -0.63 18.98
C PHE A 333 -2.47 -2.11 18.73
N ASN A 334 -3.45 -2.66 19.44
CA ASN A 334 -3.80 -4.07 19.30
C ASN A 334 -4.60 -4.36 18.02
N GLN A 335 -4.83 -5.65 17.76
CA GLN A 335 -5.58 -6.12 16.60
C GLN A 335 -7.05 -5.63 16.54
N PHE A 336 -7.66 -5.26 17.67
CA PHE A 336 -9.01 -4.68 17.68
C PHE A 336 -8.99 -3.25 17.16
N GLY A 337 -7.96 -2.47 17.54
CA GLY A 337 -7.69 -1.14 16.96
C GLY A 337 -7.50 -1.19 15.44
N CYS A 338 -6.82 -2.24 14.94
CA CYS A 338 -6.70 -2.47 13.49
C CYS A 338 -8.05 -2.65 12.80
N ARG A 339 -8.91 -3.52 13.35
CA ARG A 339 -10.25 -3.79 12.81
C ARG A 339 -11.16 -2.55 12.86
N GLN A 340 -11.05 -1.79 13.94
CA GLN A 340 -11.79 -0.53 14.07
C GLN A 340 -11.30 0.49 13.04
N PHE A 341 -9.99 0.60 12.82
CA PHE A 341 -9.45 1.48 11.78
C PHE A 341 -9.99 1.11 10.41
N VAL A 342 -9.92 -0.16 10.01
CA VAL A 342 -10.42 -0.62 8.69
C VAL A 342 -11.90 -0.27 8.54
N THR A 343 -12.70 -0.51 9.58
CA THR A 343 -14.13 -0.20 9.62
C THR A 343 -14.40 1.30 9.46
N ASP A 344 -13.67 2.14 10.18
CA ASP A 344 -13.85 3.59 10.17
C ASP A 344 -13.38 4.22 8.85
N SER A 345 -12.31 3.68 8.26
CA SER A 345 -11.68 4.19 7.05
C SER A 345 -12.36 3.70 5.77
N TRP A 346 -13.00 2.52 5.75
CA TRP A 346 -13.68 1.98 4.56
C TRP A 346 -14.62 2.98 3.84
N PRO A 347 -15.59 3.64 4.51
CA PRO A 347 -16.50 4.57 3.83
C PRO A 347 -15.85 5.88 3.35
N VAL A 348 -14.61 6.18 3.79
CA VAL A 348 -13.89 7.41 3.48
C VAL A 348 -12.79 7.14 2.45
N ASP A 349 -11.87 6.25 2.79
CA ASP A 349 -10.66 5.95 2.02
C ASP A 349 -10.87 4.80 1.02
N GLY A 350 -11.86 3.92 1.25
CA GLY A 350 -12.24 2.85 0.30
C GLY A 350 -12.98 3.36 -0.94
N ARG A 351 -13.19 4.67 -1.06
CA ARG A 351 -13.93 5.33 -2.14
C ARG A 351 -13.16 5.27 -3.46
N TYR A 352 -13.61 4.44 -4.39
CA TYR A 352 -12.93 4.07 -5.64
C TYR A 352 -12.53 5.28 -6.51
N GLN A 353 -13.49 6.12 -6.91
CA GLN A 353 -13.19 7.29 -7.76
C GLN A 353 -12.37 8.35 -7.01
N SER A 354 -12.64 8.54 -5.72
CA SER A 354 -11.87 9.46 -4.87
C SER A 354 -10.43 8.96 -4.65
N GLY A 355 -10.21 7.64 -4.71
CA GLY A 355 -8.90 6.98 -4.61
C GLY A 355 -8.05 7.05 -5.89
N TYR A 356 -8.58 7.56 -7.01
CA TYR A 356 -7.75 7.80 -8.19
C TYR A 356 -6.61 8.75 -7.83
N LEU A 357 -5.38 8.42 -8.22
CA LEU A 357 -4.15 9.11 -7.79
C LEU A 357 -4.27 10.64 -7.78
N GLU A 358 -4.67 11.23 -8.90
CA GLU A 358 -4.77 12.69 -9.01
C GLU A 358 -6.02 13.26 -8.33
N ASN A 359 -7.12 12.50 -8.23
CA ASN A 359 -8.30 12.95 -7.48
C ASN A 359 -7.97 13.05 -5.98
N ASN A 360 -7.33 12.02 -5.43
CA ASN A 360 -6.91 11.97 -4.04
C ASN A 360 -5.90 13.09 -3.72
N LEU A 361 -4.86 13.26 -4.55
CA LEU A 361 -3.85 14.29 -4.33
C LEU A 361 -4.40 15.73 -4.45
N LYS A 362 -5.35 15.97 -5.37
CA LYS A 362 -6.06 17.25 -5.45
C LYS A 362 -6.91 17.51 -4.21
N ALA A 363 -7.67 16.50 -3.77
CA ALA A 363 -8.50 16.60 -2.57
C ALA A 363 -7.67 16.91 -1.32
N ARG A 364 -6.45 16.36 -1.22
CA ARG A 364 -5.49 16.67 -0.15
C ARG A 364 -4.73 17.99 -0.35
N GLY A 365 -4.93 18.69 -1.46
CA GLY A 365 -4.28 19.98 -1.76
C GLY A 365 -2.78 19.88 -2.08
N LEU A 366 -2.32 18.71 -2.55
CA LEU A 366 -0.91 18.43 -2.82
C LEU A 366 -0.51 18.66 -4.29
N ILE A 367 -1.50 18.69 -5.19
CA ILE A 367 -1.34 19.06 -6.59
C ILE A 367 -2.46 20.05 -6.98
N ASP A 368 -2.22 20.87 -8.00
CA ASP A 368 -3.23 21.77 -8.55
C ASP A 368 -4.17 21.07 -9.55
N ASP A 369 -5.15 21.80 -10.08
CA ASP A 369 -6.13 21.27 -11.05
C ASP A 369 -5.49 20.76 -12.35
N ASN A 370 -4.30 21.26 -12.71
CA ASN A 370 -3.54 20.84 -13.88
C ASN A 370 -2.62 19.63 -13.60
N GLY A 371 -2.63 19.10 -12.37
CA GLY A 371 -1.77 17.99 -11.96
C GLY A 371 -0.33 18.40 -11.67
N LYS A 372 -0.07 19.69 -11.38
CA LYS A 372 1.25 20.15 -10.96
C LYS A 372 1.39 20.06 -9.45
N SER A 373 2.48 19.44 -8.97
CA SER A 373 2.84 19.41 -7.55
C SER A 373 3.00 20.82 -6.97
N VAL A 374 2.53 21.01 -5.73
CA VAL A 374 2.79 22.24 -4.95
C VAL A 374 4.20 22.25 -4.35
N PHE A 375 4.88 21.10 -4.32
CA PHE A 375 6.23 20.93 -3.80
C PHE A 375 7.27 21.00 -4.91
N ASN A 376 8.48 21.45 -4.58
CA ASN A 376 9.63 21.40 -5.49
C ASN A 376 10.01 19.96 -5.88
N SER A 377 9.72 18.98 -5.02
CA SER A 377 9.90 17.55 -5.27
C SER A 377 8.77 16.78 -4.61
N PHE A 378 8.16 15.84 -5.34
CA PHE A 378 7.17 14.91 -4.81
C PHE A 378 7.43 13.49 -5.33
N PRO A 379 8.44 12.80 -4.77
CA PRO A 379 8.98 11.57 -5.35
C PRO A 379 7.98 10.43 -5.53
N PHE A 380 7.05 10.25 -4.58
CA PHE A 380 5.97 9.29 -4.73
C PHE A 380 5.10 9.62 -5.96
N TYR A 381 4.62 10.87 -6.07
CA TYR A 381 3.74 11.27 -7.16
C TYR A 381 4.43 11.14 -8.51
N ASP A 382 5.70 11.53 -8.62
CA ASP A 382 6.46 11.45 -9.86
C ASP A 382 6.55 10.02 -10.40
N ASP A 383 6.82 9.03 -9.53
CA ASP A 383 6.89 7.62 -9.92
C ASP A 383 5.50 7.02 -10.12
N ALA A 384 4.59 7.24 -9.17
CA ALA A 384 3.22 6.72 -9.20
C ALA A 384 2.46 7.20 -10.44
N LYS A 385 2.63 8.48 -10.82
CA LYS A 385 2.00 9.05 -12.02
C LYS A 385 2.51 8.37 -13.28
N ARG A 386 3.82 8.15 -13.42
CA ARG A 386 4.39 7.48 -14.61
C ARG A 386 3.86 6.05 -14.74
N ILE A 387 3.76 5.32 -13.64
CA ILE A 387 3.19 3.96 -13.63
C ILE A 387 1.71 4.01 -14.04
N ARG A 388 0.92 4.89 -13.41
CA ARG A 388 -0.51 5.09 -13.73
C ARG A 388 -0.73 5.46 -15.19
N ASP A 389 0.02 6.42 -15.71
CA ASP A 389 -0.10 6.90 -17.10
C ASP A 389 0.23 5.78 -18.10
N ASN A 390 1.24 4.94 -17.79
CA ASN A 390 1.54 3.75 -18.60
C ASN A 390 0.42 2.71 -18.56
N TYR A 391 -0.19 2.44 -17.41
CA TYR A 391 -1.40 1.60 -17.33
C TYR A 391 -2.55 2.20 -18.14
N HIS A 392 -2.77 3.51 -18.05
CA HIS A 392 -3.81 4.19 -18.80
C HIS A 392 -3.61 4.06 -20.32
N ILE A 393 -2.37 4.18 -20.82
CA ILE A 393 -2.04 3.95 -22.24
C ILE A 393 -2.35 2.51 -22.65
N PHE A 394 -1.98 1.54 -21.82
CA PHE A 394 -2.28 0.12 -22.06
C PHE A 394 -3.80 -0.11 -22.14
N PHE A 395 -4.56 0.33 -21.12
CA PHE A 395 -6.00 0.12 -21.06
C PHE A 395 -6.77 0.92 -22.12
N THR A 396 -6.27 2.09 -22.53
CA THR A 396 -6.83 2.82 -23.67
C THR A 396 -6.72 1.98 -24.95
N SER A 397 -5.56 1.39 -25.20
CA SER A 397 -5.33 0.53 -26.37
C SER A 397 -6.19 -0.74 -26.32
N PHE A 398 -6.29 -1.36 -25.14
CA PHE A 398 -7.11 -2.54 -24.89
C PHE A 398 -8.62 -2.26 -25.06
N VAL A 399 -9.16 -1.23 -24.40
CA VAL A 399 -10.60 -0.91 -24.50
C VAL A 399 -10.97 -0.51 -25.94
N ASN A 400 -10.13 0.26 -26.62
CA ASN A 400 -10.36 0.64 -28.03
C ASN A 400 -10.21 -0.52 -29.02
N SER A 401 -9.49 -1.59 -28.67
CA SER A 401 -9.34 -2.75 -29.54
C SER A 401 -10.60 -3.63 -29.54
N TYR A 402 -11.28 -3.74 -28.39
CA TYR A 402 -12.53 -4.51 -28.24
C TYR A 402 -13.81 -3.71 -28.48
N TYR A 403 -13.82 -2.40 -28.17
CA TYR A 403 -14.96 -1.51 -28.40
C TYR A 403 -14.55 -0.37 -29.33
N LYS A 404 -14.95 -0.41 -30.60
CA LYS A 404 -14.58 0.62 -31.60
C LYS A 404 -15.33 1.93 -31.36
N SER A 405 -16.52 1.85 -30.79
CA SER A 405 -17.38 2.98 -30.45
C SER A 405 -18.01 2.82 -29.06
N GLU A 406 -18.61 3.89 -28.53
CA GLU A 406 -19.45 3.79 -27.31
C GLU A 406 -20.65 2.86 -27.52
N TYR A 407 -21.14 2.72 -28.77
CA TYR A 407 -22.23 1.82 -29.10
C TYR A 407 -21.85 0.35 -28.86
N ASP A 408 -20.61 -0.05 -29.21
CA ASP A 408 -20.14 -1.41 -28.98
C ASP A 408 -20.12 -1.75 -27.48
N LEU A 409 -19.67 -0.80 -26.64
CA LEU A 409 -19.69 -0.93 -25.19
C LEU A 409 -21.13 -0.97 -24.64
N SER A 410 -22.03 -0.14 -25.18
CA SER A 410 -23.44 -0.12 -24.75
C SER A 410 -24.17 -1.45 -25.02
N GLY A 411 -23.68 -2.24 -25.98
CA GLY A 411 -24.19 -3.58 -26.25
C GLY A 411 -23.63 -4.66 -25.31
N ASP A 412 -22.68 -4.33 -24.43
CA ASP A 412 -22.00 -5.29 -23.56
C ASP A 412 -22.71 -5.44 -22.22
N PHE A 413 -23.73 -6.30 -22.18
CA PHE A 413 -24.51 -6.51 -20.97
C PHE A 413 -23.68 -7.05 -19.79
N GLU A 414 -22.53 -7.70 -20.02
CA GLU A 414 -21.70 -8.21 -18.93
C GLU A 414 -20.99 -7.06 -18.20
N VAL A 415 -20.45 -6.08 -18.93
CA VAL A 415 -19.84 -4.89 -18.32
C VAL A 415 -20.87 -4.02 -17.62
N HIS A 416 -22.05 -3.82 -18.20
CA HIS A 416 -23.14 -3.11 -17.54
C HIS A 416 -23.57 -3.80 -16.23
N ASN A 417 -23.72 -5.12 -16.25
CA ASN A 417 -24.01 -5.90 -15.05
C ASN A 417 -22.89 -5.78 -14.01
N TRP A 418 -21.61 -5.80 -14.42
CA TRP A 418 -20.48 -5.62 -13.51
C TRP A 418 -20.52 -4.28 -12.78
N PHE A 419 -20.77 -3.18 -13.48
CA PHE A 419 -20.85 -1.86 -12.87
C PHE A 419 -22.03 -1.75 -11.89
N ASN A 420 -23.17 -2.36 -12.24
CA ASN A 420 -24.32 -2.42 -11.34
C ASN A 420 -24.03 -3.29 -10.11
N GLU A 421 -23.48 -4.49 -10.28
CA GLU A 421 -23.15 -5.43 -9.19
C GLU A 421 -22.13 -4.81 -8.22
N ALA A 422 -21.09 -4.16 -8.73
CA ALA A 422 -20.08 -3.48 -7.91
C ALA A 422 -20.72 -2.42 -7.01
N SER A 423 -21.61 -1.60 -7.57
CA SER A 423 -22.26 -0.49 -6.88
C SER A 423 -23.37 -0.90 -5.91
N THR A 424 -23.96 -2.09 -6.07
CA THR A 424 -25.19 -2.50 -5.35
C THR A 424 -25.00 -3.71 -4.44
N MET A 425 -24.16 -4.67 -4.81
CA MET A 425 -24.00 -5.95 -4.11
C MET A 425 -22.61 -6.11 -3.49
N ALA A 426 -21.55 -5.71 -4.19
CA ALA A 426 -20.17 -5.91 -3.72
C ALA A 426 -19.70 -4.87 -2.68
N LYS A 427 -20.56 -3.94 -2.28
CA LYS A 427 -20.26 -2.83 -1.36
C LYS A 427 -19.11 -1.91 -1.83
N ALA A 428 -18.82 -1.83 -3.13
CA ALA A 428 -17.76 -0.93 -3.62
C ALA A 428 -18.16 0.52 -3.33
N GLN A 429 -17.31 1.24 -2.58
CA GLN A 429 -17.58 2.64 -2.22
C GLN A 429 -17.24 3.55 -3.39
N ASP A 430 -18.09 4.54 -3.69
CA ASP A 430 -17.83 5.56 -4.71
C ASP A 430 -17.38 4.99 -6.07
N PHE A 431 -17.93 3.83 -6.45
CA PHE A 431 -17.70 3.20 -7.74
C PHE A 431 -18.57 3.88 -8.82
N PRO A 432 -18.06 4.06 -10.06
CA PRO A 432 -18.85 4.70 -11.11
C PRO A 432 -20.17 3.97 -11.35
N GLN A 433 -21.26 4.73 -11.28
CA GLN A 433 -22.59 4.19 -11.52
C GLN A 433 -22.72 3.72 -12.98
N GLU A 434 -23.41 2.60 -13.19
CA GLU A 434 -23.61 1.99 -14.52
C GLU A 434 -24.15 3.00 -15.57
N LYS A 435 -25.07 3.88 -15.19
CA LYS A 435 -25.63 4.92 -16.08
C LYS A 435 -24.59 5.91 -16.64
N ASN A 436 -23.42 6.00 -16.00
CA ASN A 436 -22.31 6.86 -16.41
C ASN A 436 -21.23 6.07 -17.17
N LEU A 437 -21.43 4.77 -17.41
CA LEU A 437 -20.49 3.93 -18.13
C LEU A 437 -20.24 4.49 -19.53
N SER A 438 -18.96 4.65 -19.83
CA SER A 438 -18.41 5.04 -21.12
C SER A 438 -17.04 4.39 -21.27
N LYS A 439 -16.47 4.37 -22.47
CA LYS A 439 -15.12 3.83 -22.65
C LYS A 439 -14.10 4.55 -21.77
N LYS A 440 -14.22 5.88 -21.63
CA LYS A 440 -13.36 6.66 -20.73
C LYS A 440 -13.46 6.16 -19.29
N VAL A 441 -14.69 6.03 -18.77
CA VAL A 441 -14.92 5.56 -17.40
C VAL A 441 -14.39 4.13 -17.21
N LEU A 442 -14.57 3.24 -18.18
CA LEU A 442 -14.03 1.89 -18.14
C LEU A 442 -12.49 1.88 -18.12
N ILE A 443 -11.84 2.72 -18.93
CA ILE A 443 -10.37 2.88 -18.93
C ILE A 443 -9.91 3.38 -17.56
N ASP A 444 -10.57 4.38 -16.98
CA ASP A 444 -10.24 4.94 -15.67
C ASP A 444 -10.37 3.87 -14.57
N VAL A 445 -11.44 3.05 -14.60
CA VAL A 445 -11.64 1.93 -13.66
C VAL A 445 -10.53 0.89 -13.78
N LEU A 446 -10.24 0.40 -14.98
CA LEU A 446 -9.21 -0.64 -15.15
C LEU A 446 -7.80 -0.12 -14.79
N THR A 447 -7.52 1.15 -15.11
CA THR A 447 -6.28 1.83 -14.74
C THR A 447 -6.14 1.90 -13.22
N HIS A 448 -7.20 2.30 -12.51
CA HIS A 448 -7.15 2.38 -11.05
C HIS A 448 -7.06 1.00 -10.41
N PHE A 449 -7.73 -0.02 -10.95
CA PHE A 449 -7.60 -1.39 -10.47
C PHE A 449 -6.14 -1.85 -10.49
N ALA A 450 -5.45 -1.73 -11.62
CA ALA A 450 -4.03 -2.09 -11.74
C ALA A 450 -3.13 -1.20 -10.87
N TYR A 451 -3.46 0.07 -10.71
CA TYR A 451 -2.75 0.98 -9.80
C TYR A 451 -2.90 0.55 -8.34
N ALA A 452 -4.09 0.14 -7.90
CA ALA A 452 -4.36 -0.25 -6.52
C ALA A 452 -3.64 -1.56 -6.15
N THR A 453 -3.65 -2.55 -7.04
CA THR A 453 -2.97 -3.83 -6.82
C THR A 453 -1.44 -3.75 -6.85
N SER A 454 -0.88 -2.66 -7.38
CA SER A 454 0.56 -2.50 -7.53
C SER A 454 1.09 -1.30 -6.73
N VAL A 455 0.75 -0.08 -7.12
CA VAL A 455 1.29 1.14 -6.53
C VAL A 455 0.70 1.40 -5.15
N SER A 456 -0.63 1.39 -4.98
CA SER A 456 -1.22 1.68 -3.65
C SER A 456 -0.68 0.71 -2.60
N HIS A 457 -0.67 -0.59 -2.91
CA HIS A 457 -0.14 -1.63 -2.04
C HIS A 457 1.37 -1.46 -1.76
N HIS A 458 2.22 -1.50 -2.80
CA HIS A 458 3.68 -1.58 -2.64
C HIS A 458 4.34 -0.23 -2.33
N SER A 459 3.57 0.87 -2.31
CA SER A 459 4.07 2.16 -1.82
C SER A 459 4.30 2.18 -0.31
N VAL A 460 3.61 1.33 0.45
CA VAL A 460 3.66 1.30 1.92
C VAL A 460 3.78 -0.10 2.53
N ASN A 461 3.43 -1.16 1.79
CA ASN A 461 3.59 -2.55 2.20
C ASN A 461 4.54 -3.29 1.23
N GLY A 462 4.57 -4.63 1.26
CA GLY A 462 5.54 -5.43 0.53
C GLY A 462 6.96 -5.19 1.03
N GLY A 463 7.86 -4.80 0.13
CA GLY A 463 9.25 -4.50 0.47
C GLY A 463 9.50 -3.12 1.10
N ALA A 464 8.49 -2.23 1.15
CA ALA A 464 8.69 -0.86 1.65
C ALA A 464 9.11 -0.84 3.14
N PRO A 465 8.43 -1.54 4.08
CA PRO A 465 8.77 -1.44 5.50
C PRO A 465 10.18 -1.94 5.85
N ILE A 466 10.65 -3.02 5.21
CA ILE A 466 12.01 -3.54 5.45
C ILE A 466 13.10 -2.66 4.81
N ALA A 467 12.74 -1.78 3.86
CA ALA A 467 13.68 -0.88 3.18
C ALA A 467 13.82 0.47 3.91
N SER A 468 12.72 1.04 4.41
CA SER A 468 12.69 2.40 4.97
C SER A 468 12.23 2.48 6.42
N GLY A 469 11.48 1.50 6.93
CA GLY A 469 11.01 1.41 8.33
C GLY A 469 12.09 0.97 9.33
N THR A 470 13.24 1.64 9.33
CA THR A 470 14.43 1.25 10.08
C THR A 470 14.45 1.75 11.54
N LEU A 471 14.83 0.87 12.46
CA LEU A 471 15.25 1.23 13.81
C LEU A 471 16.58 2.01 13.77
N PRO A 472 16.85 2.88 14.76
CA PRO A 472 16.01 3.26 15.90
C PRO A 472 14.95 4.35 15.60
N PHE A 473 14.85 4.84 14.35
CA PHE A 473 14.06 6.03 14.01
C PHE A 473 12.58 5.76 13.72
N HIS A 474 12.29 4.59 13.14
CA HIS A 474 10.96 4.10 12.81
C HIS A 474 10.59 2.98 13.78
N ILE A 475 10.28 3.35 15.02
CA ILE A 475 9.87 2.38 16.03
C ILE A 475 8.39 2.00 15.83
N PRO A 476 8.03 0.72 15.96
CA PRO A 476 6.63 0.28 15.83
C PRO A 476 5.78 0.67 17.04
N ALA A 477 6.42 0.99 18.16
CA ALA A 477 5.80 1.36 19.41
C ALA A 477 6.81 2.04 20.35
N ILE A 478 6.31 2.65 21.43
CA ILE A 478 7.13 3.24 22.50
C ILE A 478 7.21 2.26 23.68
N TYR A 479 8.42 2.06 24.22
CA TYR A 479 8.73 1.03 25.23
C TYR A 479 8.87 1.56 26.67
N THR A 480 8.83 2.88 26.86
CA THR A 480 8.83 3.57 28.16
C THR A 480 7.78 4.68 28.17
N ALA A 481 7.22 5.02 29.34
CA ALA A 481 6.24 6.09 29.47
C ALA A 481 6.73 7.38 28.81
N ILE A 482 5.87 7.99 27.99
CA ILE A 482 6.20 9.25 27.32
C ILE A 482 6.41 10.37 28.37
N PRO A 483 7.27 11.35 28.10
CA PRO A 483 7.57 12.42 29.06
C PRO A 483 6.33 13.25 29.43
N LYS A 484 6.22 13.61 30.71
CA LYS A 484 5.22 14.60 31.19
C LYS A 484 5.70 16.05 31.08
N GLU A 485 7.00 16.22 30.91
CA GLU A 485 7.67 17.49 30.69
C GLU A 485 8.85 17.28 29.72
N LYS A 486 9.25 18.33 29.02
CA LYS A 486 10.41 18.31 28.12
C LYS A 486 11.72 18.19 28.90
N GLY A 487 12.76 17.67 28.27
CA GLY A 487 14.10 17.58 28.85
C GLY A 487 14.71 16.18 28.79
N VAL A 488 14.28 15.34 27.84
CA VAL A 488 14.76 13.97 27.67
C VAL A 488 16.28 13.95 27.49
N LYS A 489 16.97 13.15 28.31
CA LYS A 489 18.45 13.04 28.30
C LYS A 489 18.96 11.81 27.56
N ASP A 490 18.17 10.75 27.53
CA ASP A 490 18.52 9.48 26.91
C ASP A 490 17.30 8.92 26.18
N LEU A 491 17.52 8.45 24.96
CA LEU A 491 16.50 7.85 24.11
C LEU A 491 16.50 6.32 24.14
N MET A 492 17.56 5.70 24.65
CA MET A 492 17.68 4.24 24.72
C MET A 492 16.49 3.56 25.40
N PRO A 493 15.89 4.09 26.49
CA PRO A 493 14.74 3.46 27.14
C PRO A 493 13.47 3.37 26.28
N TYR A 494 13.37 4.15 25.19
CA TYR A 494 12.21 4.13 24.29
C TYR A 494 12.36 3.13 23.14
N LEU A 495 13.52 2.48 23.00
CA LEU A 495 13.81 1.51 21.95
C LEU A 495 13.39 0.08 22.33
N PRO A 496 13.10 -0.79 21.35
CA PRO A 496 12.89 -2.21 21.61
C PRO A 496 14.13 -2.86 22.19
N ASP A 497 13.97 -3.85 23.07
CA ASP A 497 15.10 -4.72 23.44
C ASP A 497 15.63 -5.52 22.21
N PRO A 498 16.82 -6.13 22.29
CA PRO A 498 17.39 -6.83 21.14
C PRO A 498 16.51 -7.97 20.58
N ALA A 499 15.79 -8.68 21.44
CA ALA A 499 14.91 -9.76 21.00
C ALA A 499 13.72 -9.22 20.21
N THR A 500 13.13 -8.13 20.68
CA THR A 500 12.03 -7.44 20.02
C THR A 500 12.50 -6.77 18.72
N ALA A 501 13.72 -6.21 18.68
CA ALA A 501 14.30 -5.65 17.48
C ALA A 501 14.48 -6.71 16.38
N VAL A 502 15.01 -7.89 16.72
CA VAL A 502 15.15 -9.02 15.79
C VAL A 502 13.79 -9.52 15.33
N HIS A 503 12.81 -9.64 16.24
CA HIS A 503 11.46 -10.06 15.88
C HIS A 503 10.79 -9.05 14.95
N TYR A 504 10.91 -7.76 15.22
CA TYR A 504 10.42 -6.69 14.33
C TYR A 504 11.00 -6.80 12.93
N LEU A 505 12.33 -6.93 12.80
CA LEU A 505 12.98 -7.03 11.49
C LEU A 505 12.59 -8.32 10.74
N GLY A 506 12.50 -9.45 11.44
CA GLY A 506 12.00 -10.70 10.85
C GLY A 506 10.55 -10.58 10.37
N PHE A 507 9.69 -9.88 11.13
CA PHE A 507 8.31 -9.63 10.75
C PHE A 507 8.23 -8.68 9.53
N MET A 508 8.97 -7.58 9.51
CA MET A 508 9.04 -6.67 8.35
C MET A 508 9.58 -7.38 7.11
N ALA A 509 10.57 -8.25 7.27
CA ALA A 509 11.13 -9.07 6.18
C ALA A 509 10.09 -10.04 5.58
N SER A 510 9.11 -10.49 6.37
CA SER A 510 8.07 -11.42 5.90
C SER A 510 7.10 -10.84 4.88
N PHE A 511 7.03 -9.51 4.76
CA PHE A 511 6.25 -8.82 3.73
C PHE A 511 7.01 -8.71 2.40
N ASN A 512 8.33 -8.90 2.39
CA ASN A 512 9.10 -8.77 1.15
C ASN A 512 9.11 -10.08 0.33
N ARG A 513 9.27 -9.96 -0.99
CA ARG A 513 9.34 -11.09 -1.93
C ARG A 513 10.49 -10.88 -2.92
N PRO A 514 11.76 -11.04 -2.49
CA PRO A 514 12.91 -10.71 -3.32
C PRO A 514 13.06 -11.60 -4.57
N PHE A 515 12.44 -12.78 -4.58
CA PHE A 515 12.49 -13.76 -5.67
C PHE A 515 11.48 -13.49 -6.80
N TYR A 516 10.53 -12.57 -6.64
CA TYR A 516 9.55 -12.29 -7.72
C TYR A 516 10.18 -11.69 -8.99
N GLY A 517 11.33 -11.05 -8.86
CA GLY A 517 12.11 -10.54 -10.00
C GLY A 517 12.54 -11.64 -10.97
N SER A 518 12.97 -12.80 -10.45
CA SER A 518 13.34 -13.96 -11.27
C SER A 518 12.12 -14.74 -11.78
N ASP A 519 11.00 -14.67 -11.06
CA ASP A 519 9.80 -15.47 -11.36
C ASP A 519 8.86 -14.79 -12.36
N GLY A 520 9.19 -13.59 -12.85
CA GLY A 520 8.34 -12.83 -13.77
C GLY A 520 7.06 -12.31 -13.11
N ARG A 521 7.10 -12.04 -11.80
CA ARG A 521 5.95 -11.60 -11.00
C ARG A 521 5.99 -10.12 -10.64
N THR A 522 6.91 -9.36 -11.22
CA THR A 522 7.07 -7.91 -10.98
C THR A 522 6.14 -7.07 -11.85
N LEU A 523 5.92 -5.81 -11.49
CA LEU A 523 5.01 -4.88 -12.16
C LEU A 523 5.25 -4.80 -13.67
N LYS A 524 6.51 -4.77 -14.10
CA LYS A 524 6.86 -4.78 -15.54
C LYS A 524 6.30 -6.00 -16.29
N ASP A 525 6.05 -7.11 -15.59
CA ASP A 525 5.55 -8.38 -16.11
C ASP A 525 4.02 -8.53 -15.93
N ALA A 526 3.31 -7.46 -15.53
CA ALA A 526 1.86 -7.48 -15.26
C ALA A 526 1.06 -8.14 -16.39
N PHE A 527 1.37 -7.83 -17.65
CA PHE A 527 0.69 -8.39 -18.82
C PHE A 527 1.69 -9.06 -19.78
N ASP A 528 2.41 -10.06 -19.28
CA ASP A 528 3.37 -10.85 -20.05
C ASP A 528 2.74 -11.56 -21.27
N ALA A 529 3.59 -12.12 -22.15
CA ALA A 529 3.17 -12.75 -23.39
C ALA A 529 2.21 -13.94 -23.19
N THR A 530 2.33 -14.65 -22.05
CA THR A 530 1.46 -15.77 -21.69
C THR A 530 0.08 -15.26 -21.31
N THR A 531 0.01 -14.24 -20.46
CA THR A 531 -1.22 -13.60 -19.99
C THR A 531 -2.07 -13.09 -21.15
N VAL A 532 -1.44 -12.40 -22.11
CA VAL A 532 -2.16 -11.81 -23.24
C VAL A 532 -2.29 -12.74 -24.45
N GLN A 533 -1.91 -14.02 -24.33
CA GLN A 533 -1.87 -14.95 -25.46
C GLN A 533 -3.24 -15.15 -26.12
N SER A 534 -4.30 -15.22 -25.31
CA SER A 534 -5.69 -15.38 -25.77
C SER A 534 -6.35 -14.08 -26.22
N LEU A 535 -5.70 -12.92 -25.99
CA LEU A 535 -6.19 -11.59 -26.35
C LEU A 535 -5.83 -11.22 -27.80
N ASN A 536 -6.44 -10.14 -28.28
CA ASN A 536 -6.22 -9.68 -29.66
C ASN A 536 -4.82 -9.08 -29.88
N GLN A 537 -4.47 -8.86 -31.16
CA GLN A 537 -3.13 -8.42 -31.55
C GLN A 537 -2.80 -6.99 -31.07
N ASP A 538 -3.79 -6.12 -30.96
CA ASP A 538 -3.60 -4.76 -30.46
C ASP A 538 -3.23 -4.78 -28.98
N THR A 539 -3.90 -5.62 -28.17
CA THR A 539 -3.58 -5.80 -26.76
C THR A 539 -2.19 -6.43 -26.56
N LYS A 540 -1.81 -7.40 -27.40
CA LYS A 540 -0.45 -7.97 -27.41
C LYS A 540 0.63 -6.95 -27.75
N SER A 541 0.32 -6.00 -28.63
CA SER A 541 1.22 -4.90 -28.97
C SER A 541 1.31 -3.90 -27.82
N ALA A 542 0.17 -3.55 -27.22
CA ALA A 542 0.11 -2.64 -26.07
C ALA A 542 0.86 -3.19 -24.86
N SER A 543 0.82 -4.51 -24.61
CA SER A 543 1.54 -5.11 -23.48
C SER A 543 3.06 -5.02 -23.63
N LYS A 544 3.58 -5.11 -24.86
CA LYS A 544 5.01 -4.86 -25.15
C LYS A 544 5.40 -3.41 -24.87
N VAL A 545 4.56 -2.45 -25.27
CA VAL A 545 4.78 -1.02 -24.99
C VAL A 545 4.80 -0.76 -23.48
N LEU A 546 3.89 -1.39 -22.73
CA LEU A 546 3.88 -1.31 -21.28
C LEU A 546 5.17 -1.86 -20.66
N LEU A 547 5.58 -3.07 -21.06
CA LEU A 547 6.82 -3.71 -20.61
C LEU A 547 8.04 -2.81 -20.83
N ASP A 548 8.23 -2.31 -22.05
CA ASP A 548 9.35 -1.43 -22.40
C ASP A 548 9.35 -0.14 -21.55
N SER A 549 8.16 0.42 -21.29
CA SER A 549 8.02 1.65 -20.51
C SER A 549 8.34 1.42 -19.03
N MET A 550 7.89 0.29 -18.46
CA MET A 550 8.18 -0.09 -17.09
C MET A 550 9.67 -0.44 -16.88
N GLN A 551 10.30 -1.08 -17.86
CA GLN A 551 11.74 -1.33 -17.86
C GLN A 551 12.56 -0.03 -17.86
N LYS A 552 12.18 0.95 -18.70
CA LYS A 552 12.82 2.27 -18.73
C LYS A 552 12.68 2.99 -17.38
N LEU A 553 11.49 2.97 -16.78
CA LEU A 553 11.28 3.57 -15.46
C LEU A 553 12.12 2.87 -14.38
N SER A 554 12.16 1.54 -14.39
CA SER A 554 13.01 0.75 -13.49
C SER A 554 14.49 1.15 -13.60
N GLN A 555 15.01 1.28 -14.82
CA GLN A 555 16.40 1.72 -15.05
C GLN A 555 16.66 3.12 -14.46
N GLN A 556 15.72 4.05 -14.62
CA GLN A 556 15.82 5.40 -14.05
C GLN A 556 15.83 5.39 -12.52
N ILE A 557 14.95 4.58 -11.90
CA ILE A 557 14.89 4.45 -10.44
C ILE A 557 16.18 3.82 -9.91
N ARG A 558 16.70 2.79 -10.59
CA ARG A 558 17.93 2.10 -10.20
C ARG A 558 19.19 2.93 -10.40
N SER A 559 19.15 3.94 -11.29
CA SER A 559 20.26 4.86 -11.52
C SER A 559 20.26 6.06 -10.57
N ARG A 560 19.28 6.17 -9.65
CA ARG A 560 19.25 7.27 -8.68
C ARG A 560 20.51 7.26 -7.82
N ALA A 561 21.05 8.44 -7.63
CA ALA A 561 22.21 8.69 -6.78
C ALA A 561 21.99 9.99 -6.00
N PHE A 562 22.85 10.22 -5.02
CA PHE A 562 22.96 11.53 -4.39
C PHE A 562 23.67 12.50 -5.35
N ASP A 563 23.18 13.74 -5.39
CA ASP A 563 23.86 14.86 -6.04
C ASP A 563 24.99 15.42 -5.15
N SER A 564 25.59 16.54 -5.56
CA SER A 564 26.67 17.18 -4.81
C SER A 564 26.24 17.76 -3.47
N GLN A 565 24.94 17.89 -3.20
CA GLN A 565 24.38 18.33 -1.93
C GLN A 565 24.02 17.16 -1.01
N GLY A 566 24.26 15.91 -1.45
CA GLY A 566 23.86 14.73 -0.70
C GLY A 566 22.36 14.44 -0.79
N LEU A 567 21.68 14.95 -1.83
CA LEU A 567 20.23 14.78 -2.02
C LEU A 567 19.94 13.91 -3.25
N SER A 568 18.88 13.11 -3.16
CA SER A 568 18.28 12.43 -4.31
C SER A 568 16.82 12.84 -4.39
N GLN A 569 16.41 13.46 -5.50
CA GLN A 569 15.07 14.05 -5.63
C GLN A 569 14.74 14.99 -4.45
N ASN A 570 15.68 15.84 -4.04
CA ASN A 570 15.56 16.73 -2.87
C ASN A 570 15.36 16.02 -1.52
N MET A 571 15.73 14.74 -1.41
CA MET A 571 15.66 13.97 -0.18
C MET A 571 17.04 13.53 0.29
N PRO A 572 17.33 13.51 1.61
CA PRO A 572 18.56 12.94 2.16
C PRO A 572 18.64 11.41 2.08
N PHE A 573 17.83 10.74 1.25
CA PHE A 573 17.89 9.29 1.03
C PHE A 573 17.47 8.95 -0.42
N ILE A 574 17.83 7.75 -0.88
CA ILE A 574 17.49 7.29 -2.22
C ILE A 574 16.19 6.47 -2.17
N TYR A 575 15.10 7.08 -2.62
CA TYR A 575 13.79 6.44 -2.77
C TYR A 575 13.77 5.49 -3.97
N ARG A 576 13.40 4.22 -3.74
CA ARG A 576 13.36 3.17 -4.78
C ARG A 576 12.17 2.22 -4.67
N THR A 577 11.18 2.61 -3.87
CA THR A 577 10.05 1.78 -3.46
C THR A 577 9.22 1.35 -4.66
N LEU A 578 8.91 2.25 -5.59
CA LEU A 578 8.09 1.96 -6.77
C LEU A 578 8.87 1.46 -8.01
N ASP A 579 9.97 0.73 -7.83
CA ASP A 579 10.73 0.12 -8.95
C ASP A 579 9.90 -0.98 -9.65
N PRO A 580 9.46 -0.80 -10.92
CA PRO A 580 8.59 -1.77 -11.59
C PRO A 580 9.21 -3.14 -11.83
N ALA A 581 10.54 -3.27 -11.75
CA ALA A 581 11.24 -4.55 -11.88
C ALA A 581 11.55 -5.18 -10.52
N TYR A 582 10.94 -4.68 -9.44
CA TYR A 582 11.08 -5.21 -8.09
C TYR A 582 9.73 -5.43 -7.42
N ILE A 583 8.83 -4.44 -7.46
CA ILE A 583 7.52 -4.59 -6.83
C ILE A 583 6.61 -5.51 -7.65
N PRO A 584 5.74 -6.31 -7.02
CA PRO A 584 4.76 -7.14 -7.72
C PRO A 584 3.69 -6.32 -8.47
N PHE A 585 2.99 -6.94 -9.43
CA PHE A 585 1.80 -6.35 -10.08
C PHE A 585 0.48 -6.57 -9.31
N PHE A 586 0.50 -7.40 -8.28
CA PHE A 586 -0.63 -7.84 -7.47
C PHE A 586 -0.38 -7.59 -5.98
N CYS A 587 -1.42 -7.64 -5.14
CA CYS A 587 -1.28 -7.58 -3.69
C CYS A 587 -0.75 -8.92 -3.17
N ALA A 588 0.54 -9.00 -2.84
CA ALA A 588 1.21 -10.27 -2.59
C ALA A 588 1.23 -10.73 -1.12
N VAL A 589 1.02 -9.80 -0.18
CA VAL A 589 1.19 -10.04 1.26
C VAL A 589 0.24 -9.19 2.09
#